data_AF-A0A8D0BEE4-F1
#
_entry.id   AF-A0A8D0BEE4-F1
#
_cell.length_a   1.000
_cell.length_b   1.000
_cell.length_c   1.000
_cell.angle_alpha   90.00
_cell.angle_beta   90.00
_cell.angle_gamma   90.00
#
_symmetry.space_group_name_H-M   'P 1'
#
loop_
_entity.id
_entity.type
_entity.pdbx_description
1 polymer ?
#
loop_
_entity_poly.entity_id
_entity_poly.type
_entity_poly.pdbx_seq_one_letter_code
_entity_poly.pdbx_strand_id
1 'polypeptide(L)'
;MTSLCMAMREEQHKSVVIDCSGQQPQFHNAGSNKFCEEWMRAFLNASEGGNPFILRQILENFKLKAIQDINNLKRFVRQAEMNHYALFKCYLFLKNCGSGDVLLKIVKVEHAEMQEAKNVINVLEEFMREAAFSINPPLN
;
A
#
# COMPACT_ATOMS: atom_id res chain seq x y z
N MET A 1 -13.17 11.22 -16.03
CA MET A 1 -12.99 10.95 -14.59
C MET A 1 -13.08 9.45 -14.36
N THR A 2 -11.95 8.77 -14.25
CA THR A 2 -11.92 7.38 -13.81
C THR A 2 -12.02 7.37 -12.29
N SER A 3 -13.07 6.78 -11.73
CA SER A 3 -13.16 6.60 -10.27
C SER A 3 -12.03 5.69 -9.79
N LEU A 4 -11.52 5.90 -8.57
CA LEU A 4 -10.55 4.99 -7.93
C LEU A 4 -11.01 3.53 -8.02
N CYS A 5 -12.31 3.28 -7.84
CA CYS A 5 -12.89 1.95 -7.97
C CYS A 5 -12.76 1.36 -9.39
N MET A 6 -12.85 2.19 -10.43
CA MET A 6 -12.65 1.73 -11.82
C MET A 6 -11.17 1.54 -12.13
N ALA A 7 -10.30 2.46 -11.70
CA ALA A 7 -8.86 2.34 -11.89
C ALA A 7 -8.27 1.10 -11.19
N MET A 8 -8.80 0.73 -10.01
CA MET A 8 -8.41 -0.48 -9.30
C MET A 8 -8.93 -1.77 -9.96
N ARG A 9 -10.01 -1.72 -10.75
CA ARG A 9 -10.55 -2.87 -11.50
C ARG A 9 -9.83 -3.12 -12.82
N GLU A 10 -9.16 -2.12 -13.36
CA GLU A 10 -8.35 -2.25 -14.58
C GLU A 10 -7.04 -3.01 -14.33
N GLU A 11 -6.63 -3.20 -13.07
CA GLU A 11 -5.52 -4.10 -12.72
C GLU A 11 -5.95 -5.58 -12.87
N GLN A 12 -5.06 -6.40 -13.46
CA GLN A 12 -5.27 -7.83 -13.68
C GLN A 12 -5.86 -8.50 -12.44
N HIS A 13 -7.05 -9.09 -12.59
CA HIS A 13 -7.63 -9.95 -11.57
C HIS A 13 -6.65 -11.06 -11.24
N LYS A 14 -6.15 -11.05 -10.00
CA LYS A 14 -5.25 -12.09 -9.54
C LYS A 14 -6.04 -13.16 -8.81
N SER A 15 -5.84 -14.43 -9.16
CA SER A 15 -6.58 -15.56 -8.60
C SER A 15 -6.17 -15.82 -7.15
N VAL A 16 -7.13 -15.86 -6.24
CA VAL A 16 -6.92 -16.41 -4.89
C VAL A 16 -6.95 -17.93 -5.00
N VAL A 17 -5.90 -18.60 -4.53
CA VAL A 17 -5.84 -20.07 -4.50
C VAL A 17 -6.17 -20.53 -3.09
N ILE A 18 -7.19 -21.39 -2.98
CA ILE A 18 -7.52 -22.09 -1.74
C ILE A 18 -7.00 -23.52 -1.91
N ASP A 19 -5.91 -23.83 -1.20
CA ASP A 19 -5.34 -25.18 -1.18
C ASP A 19 -6.01 -26.01 -0.08
N CYS A 20 -6.77 -27.03 -0.50
CA CYS A 20 -7.46 -27.96 0.38
C CYS A 20 -6.77 -29.33 0.45
N SER A 21 -5.53 -29.48 -0.04
CA SER A 21 -4.81 -30.76 -0.01
C SER A 21 -4.41 -31.21 1.40
N GLY A 22 -4.28 -30.26 2.33
CA GLY A 22 -3.91 -30.51 3.72
C GLY A 22 -5.10 -30.64 4.68
N GLN A 23 -4.80 -30.90 5.96
CA GLN A 23 -5.80 -31.06 7.01
C GLN A 23 -6.53 -29.74 7.35
N GLN A 24 -5.90 -28.60 7.07
CA GLN A 24 -6.49 -27.26 7.14
C GLN A 24 -6.32 -26.55 5.79
N PRO A 25 -7.38 -25.90 5.25
CA PRO A 25 -7.28 -25.13 4.01
C PRO A 25 -6.27 -23.98 4.15
N GLN A 26 -5.40 -23.81 3.16
CA GLN A 26 -4.47 -22.70 3.08
C GLN A 26 -4.91 -21.67 2.04
N PHE A 27 -4.81 -20.39 2.40
CA PHE A 27 -5.12 -19.28 1.50
C PHE A 27 -3.83 -18.69 0.94
N HIS A 28 -3.67 -18.73 -0.39
CA HIS A 28 -2.60 -18.03 -1.07
C HIS A 28 -3.15 -16.74 -1.68
N ASN A 29 -2.82 -15.61 -1.05
CA ASN A 29 -3.14 -14.30 -1.56
C ASN A 29 -2.30 -14.00 -2.81
N ALA A 30 -2.98 -13.51 -3.84
CA ALA A 30 -2.36 -13.22 -5.12
C ALA A 30 -1.59 -11.88 -5.13
N GLY A 31 -1.73 -11.09 -4.06
CA GLY A 31 -0.93 -9.92 -3.75
C GLY A 31 -0.99 -9.64 -2.25
N SER A 32 0.14 -9.28 -1.68
CA SER A 32 0.27 -8.82 -0.29
C SER A 32 1.34 -7.73 -0.24
N ASN A 33 1.25 -6.87 0.77
CA ASN A 33 2.31 -5.96 1.15
C ASN A 33 2.53 -6.07 2.67
N LYS A 34 3.60 -5.43 3.15
CA LYS A 34 3.97 -5.47 4.57
C LYS A 34 2.84 -5.00 5.48
N PHE A 35 2.07 -3.98 5.05
CA PHE A 35 0.90 -3.52 5.79
C PHE A 35 -0.17 -4.61 5.93
N CYS A 36 -0.51 -5.33 4.85
CA CYS A 36 -1.45 -6.45 4.88
C CYS A 36 -0.98 -7.58 5.81
N GLU A 37 0.31 -7.92 5.78
CA GLU A 37 0.88 -8.97 6.63
C GLU A 37 0.86 -8.61 8.11
N GLU A 38 1.27 -7.39 8.45
CA GLU A 38 1.21 -6.87 9.81
C GLU A 38 -0.23 -6.80 10.32
N TRP A 39 -1.16 -6.37 9.46
CA TRP A 39 -2.58 -6.33 9.76
C TRP A 39 -3.14 -7.72 10.06
N MET A 40 -2.95 -8.68 9.16
CA MET A 40 -3.43 -10.05 9.33
C MET A 40 -2.87 -10.67 10.60
N ARG A 41 -1.57 -10.49 10.88
CA ARG A 41 -0.93 -11.01 12.09
C ARG A 41 -1.54 -10.40 13.36
N ALA A 42 -1.71 -9.08 13.40
CA ALA A 42 -2.32 -8.41 14.56
C ALA A 42 -3.77 -8.88 14.80
N PHE A 43 -4.53 -9.08 13.72
CA PHE A 43 -5.91 -9.54 13.78
C PHE A 43 -6.02 -10.99 14.28
N LEU A 44 -5.21 -11.89 13.74
CA LEU A 44 -5.17 -13.30 14.16
C LEU A 44 -4.77 -13.44 15.63
N ASN A 45 -3.71 -12.76 16.06
CA ASN A 45 -3.25 -12.79 17.45
C ASN A 45 -4.32 -12.29 18.42
N ALA A 46 -5.11 -11.28 18.03
CA ALA A 46 -6.20 -10.78 18.87
C ALA A 46 -7.41 -11.72 18.93
N SER A 47 -7.60 -12.53 17.89
CA SER A 47 -8.70 -13.50 17.84
C SER A 47 -8.52 -14.67 18.81
N GLU A 48 -7.27 -15.01 19.17
CA GLU A 48 -6.96 -16.07 20.15
C GLU A 48 -7.55 -15.80 21.54
N GLY A 49 -7.69 -14.51 21.92
CA GLY A 49 -8.29 -14.10 23.19
C GLY A 49 -9.81 -13.97 23.16
N GLY A 50 -10.46 -14.14 22.00
CA GLY A 50 -11.91 -14.15 21.85
C GLY A 50 -12.65 -12.84 22.20
N ASN A 51 -11.95 -11.72 22.44
CA ASN A 51 -12.56 -10.45 22.85
C ASN A 51 -12.94 -9.57 21.64
N PRO A 52 -14.24 -9.38 21.34
CA PRO A 52 -14.67 -8.58 20.19
C PRO A 52 -14.27 -7.10 20.25
N PHE A 53 -14.09 -6.56 21.46
CA PHE A 53 -13.67 -5.17 21.64
C PHE A 53 -12.24 -4.94 21.14
N ILE A 54 -11.34 -5.90 21.38
CA ILE A 54 -9.95 -5.84 20.91
C ILE A 54 -9.92 -5.87 19.38
N LEU A 55 -10.70 -6.76 18.75
CA LEU A 55 -10.82 -6.81 17.29
C LEU A 55 -11.31 -5.48 16.71
N ARG A 56 -12.34 -4.88 17.33
CA ARG A 56 -12.83 -3.55 16.92
C ARG A 56 -11.76 -2.47 17.06
N GLN A 57 -11.06 -2.43 18.19
CA GLN A 57 -10.00 -1.45 18.43
C GLN A 57 -8.88 -1.56 17.39
N ILE A 58 -8.50 -2.79 17.04
CA ILE A 58 -7.53 -3.07 15.99
C ILE A 58 -8.01 -2.51 14.64
N LEU A 59 -9.25 -2.81 14.24
CA LEU A 59 -9.82 -2.30 12.98
C LEU A 59 -9.84 -0.77 12.93
N GLU A 60 -10.24 -0.09 14.02
CA GLU A 60 -10.26 1.37 14.07
C GLU A 60 -8.83 1.96 14.00
N ASN A 61 -7.86 1.35 14.67
CA ASN A 61 -6.46 1.79 14.59
C ASN A 61 -5.90 1.68 13.16
N PHE A 62 -6.21 0.59 12.46
CA PHE A 62 -5.79 0.40 11.08
C PHE A 62 -6.46 1.38 10.12
N LYS A 63 -7.75 1.65 10.31
CA LYS A 63 -8.47 2.69 9.57
C LYS A 63 -7.84 4.07 9.79
N LEU A 64 -7.55 4.43 11.04
CA LEU A 64 -6.89 5.69 11.36
C LEU A 64 -5.51 5.79 10.72
N LYS A 65 -4.70 4.72 10.75
CA LYS A 65 -3.39 4.68 10.11
C LYS A 65 -3.49 4.89 8.61
N ALA A 66 -4.40 4.20 7.93
CA ALA A 66 -4.62 4.35 6.48
C ALA A 66 -5.02 5.79 6.11
N ILE A 67 -5.91 6.41 6.90
CA ILE A 67 -6.33 7.81 6.71
C ILE A 67 -5.15 8.77 6.93
N GLN A 68 -4.33 8.54 7.95
CA GLN A 68 -3.15 9.36 8.22
C GLN A 68 -2.12 9.24 7.09
N ASP A 69 -1.86 8.02 6.62
CA ASP A 69 -0.88 7.76 5.58
C ASP A 69 -1.25 8.42 4.26
N ILE A 70 -2.52 8.35 3.84
CA ILE A 70 -2.96 9.02 2.61
C ILE A 70 -2.88 10.55 2.73
N ASN A 71 -3.25 11.11 3.89
CA ASN A 71 -3.18 12.55 4.12
C ASN A 71 -1.73 13.05 4.15
N ASN A 72 -0.83 12.29 4.79
CA ASN A 72 0.60 12.59 4.79
C ASN A 72 1.16 12.55 3.38
N LEU A 73 0.82 11.52 2.58
CA LEU A 73 1.28 11.41 1.20
C LEU A 73 0.82 12.59 0.34
N LYS A 74 -0.48 12.94 0.41
CA LYS A 74 -1.03 14.11 -0.30
C LYS A 74 -0.25 15.38 0.01
N ARG A 75 0.07 15.60 1.29
CA ARG A 75 0.85 16.74 1.74
C ARG A 75 2.29 16.68 1.22
N PHE A 76 2.93 15.52 1.25
CA PHE A 76 4.28 15.36 0.73
C PHE A 76 4.37 15.58 -0.78
N VAL A 77 3.41 15.08 -1.56
CA VAL A 77 3.37 15.29 -3.02
C VAL A 77 3.33 16.78 -3.34
N ARG A 78 2.42 17.54 -2.71
CA ARG A 78 2.37 19.00 -2.91
C ARG A 78 3.66 19.72 -2.53
N GLN A 79 4.33 19.28 -1.46
CA GLN A 79 5.62 19.88 -1.07
C GLN A 79 6.75 19.51 -2.03
N ALA A 80 6.73 18.30 -2.58
CA ALA A 80 7.74 17.78 -3.48
C ALA A 80 7.75 18.50 -4.84
N GLU A 81 6.63 19.13 -5.23
CA GLU A 81 6.55 19.97 -6.44
C GLU A 81 7.58 21.11 -6.44
N MET A 82 7.93 21.63 -5.27
CA MET A 82 8.82 22.78 -5.12
C MET A 82 10.09 22.48 -4.33
N ASN A 83 10.27 21.25 -3.83
CA ASN A 83 11.34 20.93 -2.89
C ASN A 83 11.84 19.48 -3.01
N HIS A 84 13.06 19.31 -3.50
CA HIS A 84 13.71 17.99 -3.64
C HIS A 84 13.91 17.25 -2.30
N TYR A 85 14.10 17.96 -1.19
CA TYR A 85 14.14 17.32 0.13
C TYR A 85 12.77 16.79 0.56
N ALA A 86 11.69 17.48 0.19
CA ALA A 86 10.34 16.95 0.39
C ALA A 86 10.06 15.73 -0.49
N LEU A 87 10.56 15.71 -1.72
CA LEU A 87 10.52 14.53 -2.60
C LEU A 87 11.23 13.33 -1.96
N PHE A 88 12.44 13.53 -1.41
CA PHE A 88 13.16 12.48 -0.70
C PHE A 88 12.39 11.96 0.53
N LYS A 89 11.81 12.86 1.34
CA LYS A 89 10.96 12.46 2.48
C LYS A 89 9.72 11.67 2.03
N CYS A 90 9.12 12.06 0.90
CA CYS A 90 7.99 11.36 0.30
C CYS A 90 8.37 9.91 -0.07
N TYR A 91 9.51 9.74 -0.76
CA TYR A 91 10.05 8.42 -1.08
C TYR A 91 10.32 7.58 0.18
N LEU A 92 10.98 8.16 1.19
CA LEU A 92 11.29 7.45 2.43
C LEU A 92 10.01 7.03 3.17
N PHE A 93 8.98 7.88 3.17
CA PHE A 93 7.67 7.54 3.71
C PHE A 93 7.04 6.35 2.97
N LEU A 94 6.96 6.40 1.64
CA LEU A 94 6.39 5.33 0.81
C LEU A 94 7.11 3.98 1.02
N LYS A 95 8.44 4.00 1.16
CA LYS A 95 9.24 2.80 1.42
C LYS A 95 8.93 2.18 2.78
N ASN A 96 8.65 3.00 3.78
CA ASN A 96 8.57 2.56 5.18
C ASN A 96 7.15 2.34 5.71
N CYS A 97 6.11 2.91 5.08
CA CYS A 97 4.73 2.79 5.56
C CYS A 97 4.10 1.41 5.35
N GLY A 98 4.73 0.56 4.53
CA GLY A 98 4.30 -0.82 4.27
C GLY A 98 3.17 -0.99 3.26
N SER A 99 2.50 0.11 2.88
CA SER A 99 1.41 0.17 1.88
C SER A 99 1.70 1.16 0.74
N GLY A 100 2.98 1.50 0.53
CA GLY A 100 3.40 2.53 -0.42
C GLY A 100 2.97 2.26 -1.86
N ASP A 101 2.91 1.00 -2.27
CA ASP A 101 2.41 0.56 -3.58
C ASP A 101 0.94 0.94 -3.81
N VAL A 102 0.09 0.73 -2.81
CA VAL A 102 -1.34 1.08 -2.86
C VAL A 102 -1.52 2.60 -2.76
N LEU A 103 -0.82 3.24 -1.82
CA LEU A 103 -0.92 4.69 -1.62
C LEU A 103 -0.52 5.47 -2.87
N LEU A 104 0.55 5.05 -3.56
CA LEU A 104 1.03 5.69 -4.77
C LEU A 104 0.00 5.58 -5.91
N LYS A 105 -0.66 4.43 -6.06
CA LYS A 105 -1.77 4.26 -7.01
C LYS A 105 -2.94 5.19 -6.69
N ILE A 106 -3.31 5.31 -5.41
CA ILE A 106 -4.42 6.18 -4.99
C ILE A 106 -4.14 7.63 -5.40
N VAL A 107 -2.97 8.18 -5.06
CA VAL A 107 -2.65 9.58 -5.40
C VAL A 107 -2.47 9.79 -6.90
N LYS A 108 -2.03 8.77 -7.66
CA LYS A 108 -1.98 8.83 -9.13
C LYS A 108 -3.36 9.05 -9.74
N VAL A 109 -4.36 8.33 -9.24
CA VAL A 109 -5.75 8.48 -9.72
C VAL A 109 -6.33 9.81 -9.25
N GLU A 110 -6.15 10.17 -7.98
CA GLU A 110 -6.73 11.40 -7.42
C GLU A 110 -6.11 12.69 -7.99
N HIS A 111 -4.81 12.67 -8.32
CA HIS A 111 -4.10 13.82 -8.89
C HIS A 111 -3.88 13.70 -10.41
N ALA A 112 -4.66 12.85 -11.10
CA ALA A 112 -4.54 12.61 -12.53
C ALA A 112 -4.72 13.86 -13.42
N GLU A 113 -5.21 14.97 -12.89
CA GLU A 113 -5.39 16.23 -13.63
C GLU A 113 -4.33 17.29 -13.28
N MET A 114 -3.46 17.06 -12.28
CA MET A 114 -2.44 18.03 -11.82
C MET A 114 -1.06 17.67 -12.39
N GLN A 115 -0.54 18.49 -13.32
CA GLN A 115 0.69 18.14 -14.06
C GLN A 115 1.94 18.10 -13.18
N GLU A 116 2.04 19.01 -12.21
CA GLU A 116 3.14 19.09 -11.26
C GLU A 116 3.17 17.84 -10.35
N ALA A 117 2.01 17.45 -9.85
CA ALA A 117 1.86 16.23 -9.07
C ALA A 117 2.19 14.97 -9.88
N LYS A 118 1.85 14.92 -11.19
CA LYS A 118 2.22 13.79 -12.07
C LYS A 118 3.72 13.62 -12.16
N ASN A 119 4.48 14.70 -12.33
CA ASN A 119 5.94 14.62 -12.43
C ASN A 119 6.54 14.04 -11.14
N VAL A 120 6.09 14.52 -9.98
CA VAL A 120 6.47 13.98 -8.67
C VAL A 120 6.13 12.49 -8.56
N ILE A 121 4.91 12.10 -8.91
CA ILE A 121 4.43 10.71 -8.83
C ILE A 121 5.24 9.78 -9.74
N ASN A 122 5.53 10.20 -10.97
CA ASN A 122 6.32 9.40 -11.92
C ASN A 122 7.74 9.12 -11.40
N VAL A 123 8.39 10.14 -10.83
CA VAL A 123 9.72 10.00 -10.21
C VAL A 123 9.66 9.06 -9.00
N LEU A 124 8.62 9.16 -8.17
CA LEU A 124 8.42 8.25 -7.05
C LEU A 124 8.18 6.81 -7.51
N GLU A 125 7.41 6.59 -8.59
CA GLU A 125 7.22 5.26 -9.17
C GLU A 125 8.53 4.64 -9.67
N GLU A 126 9.39 5.44 -10.29
CA GLU A 126 10.71 5.00 -10.74
C GLU A 126 11.59 4.56 -9.57
N PHE A 127 11.75 5.40 -8.54
CA PHE A 127 12.55 5.04 -7.36
C PHE A 127 11.99 3.84 -6.60
N MET A 128 10.66 3.70 -6.53
CA MET A 128 10.03 2.54 -5.88
C MET A 128 10.26 1.24 -6.69
N ARG A 129 10.33 1.31 -8.03
CA ARG A 129 10.68 0.17 -8.89
C ARG A 129 12.16 -0.22 -8.72
N GLU A 130 13.09 0.74 -8.80
CA GLU A 130 14.53 0.48 -8.66
C GLU A 130 14.91 -0.13 -7.31
N ALA A 131 14.24 0.31 -6.23
CA ALA A 131 14.42 -0.27 -4.91
C ALA A 131 13.98 -1.74 -4.84
N ALA A 132 12.95 -2.15 -5.59
CA ALA A 132 12.49 -3.53 -5.64
C ALA A 132 13.48 -4.45 -6.39
N PHE A 133 14.13 -3.96 -7.45
CA PHE A 133 15.17 -4.69 -8.18
C PHE A 133 16.47 -4.85 -7.37
N SER A 134 16.79 -3.87 -6.52
CA SER A 134 17.98 -3.92 -5.67
C SER A 134 17.89 -4.94 -4.52
N ILE A 135 16.69 -5.40 -4.16
CA ILE A 135 16.47 -6.34 -3.04
C ILE A 135 16.29 -7.79 -3.53
N ASN A 136 15.84 -7.98 -4.77
CA ASN A 136 15.72 -9.31 -5.40
C ASN A 136 16.55 -9.34 -6.69
N PRO A 137 17.84 -9.71 -6.65
CA PRO A 137 18.57 -9.98 -7.88
C PRO A 137 17.85 -11.12 -8.64
N PRO A 138 17.78 -11.05 -9.98
CA PRO A 138 17.23 -12.16 -10.77
C PRO A 138 18.05 -13.41 -10.47
N LEU A 139 17.36 -14.48 -10.07
CA LEU A 139 17.94 -15.82 -9.99
C LEU A 139 18.40 -16.21 -11.40
N ASN A 140 19.71 -16.21 -11.62
CA ASN A 140 20.33 -16.90 -12.75
C ASN A 140 20.21 -18.41 -12.58
#